data_AF-A0A8C7WZF5-F1
#
_entry.id   AF-A0A8C7WZF5-F1
#
_cell.length_a   1.000
_cell.length_b   1.000
_cell.length_c   1.000
_cell.angle_alpha   90.00
_cell.angle_beta   90.00
_cell.angle_gamma   90.00
#
_symmetry.space_group_name_H-M   'P 1'
#
loop_
_entity.id
_entity.type
_entity.pdbx_description
1 polymer ?
#
loop_
_entity_poly.entity_id
_entity_poly.type
_entity_poly.pdbx_seq_one_letter_code
_entity_poly.pdbx_strand_id
1 'polypeptide(L)'
;TIETNDHRTNNKTNSDRTNSDSDISRTSSANTFPAALVFDSETIILFARPHLKIRFFFLICLALISTFFLHTKKRRLCVCLANRRVVYRMKEGEGLPDGMTTDVDGRLWVACYNGGRVIHIDPTTGVQLQTVSLPVTKVTSCCFGGPDFSDLFVTSASLGLDQSEKSQQPLAGNTFRVRGLGVKGQPSRSFIG
;
A
#
# COMPACT_ATOMS: atom_id res chain seq x y z
N THR A 1 15.04 -13.32 9.19
CA THR A 1 14.34 -14.62 8.95
C THR A 1 12.90 -14.34 8.55
N ILE A 2 12.35 -15.07 7.57
CA ILE A 2 10.95 -14.96 7.16
C ILE A 2 10.24 -16.26 7.55
N GLU A 3 9.11 -16.13 8.26
CA GLU A 3 8.28 -17.24 8.72
C GLU A 3 6.85 -17.06 8.20
N THR A 4 6.09 -18.15 8.03
CA THR A 4 4.71 -18.12 7.50
C THR A 4 3.73 -18.83 8.42
N ASN A 5 2.52 -18.29 8.54
CA ASN A 5 1.40 -19.00 9.17
C ASN A 5 0.59 -19.75 8.11
N ASP A 6 0.57 -21.08 8.20
CA ASP A 6 -0.14 -21.95 7.26
C ASP A 6 -1.54 -22.26 7.81
N HIS A 7 -2.52 -21.40 7.50
CA HIS A 7 -3.94 -21.65 7.80
C HIS A 7 -4.71 -21.95 6.51
N ARG A 8 -4.65 -23.21 6.07
CA ARG A 8 -5.54 -23.75 5.04
C ARG A 8 -6.95 -23.93 5.62
N THR A 9 -7.86 -23.02 5.32
CA THR A 9 -9.30 -23.32 5.32
C THR A 9 -9.71 -23.77 3.93
N ASN A 10 -9.97 -25.08 3.79
CA ASN A 10 -10.62 -25.65 2.62
C ASN A 10 -12.00 -25.03 2.44
N ASN A 11 -12.26 -24.37 1.32
CA ASN A 11 -13.64 -24.20 0.84
C ASN A 11 -13.73 -24.52 -0.65
N LYS A 12 -14.62 -25.49 -0.91
CA LYS A 12 -14.97 -26.06 -2.21
C LYS A 12 -15.69 -25.03 -3.10
N THR A 13 -15.48 -25.25 -4.39
CA THR A 13 -16.14 -24.76 -5.61
C THR A 13 -17.61 -24.34 -5.49
N ASN A 14 -18.00 -23.29 -6.24
CA ASN A 14 -19.16 -23.36 -7.12
C ASN A 14 -19.09 -22.35 -8.28
N SER A 15 -19.71 -22.75 -9.39
CA SER A 15 -19.55 -22.29 -10.75
C SER A 15 -20.49 -21.15 -11.19
N ASP A 16 -20.19 -20.66 -12.39
CA ASP A 16 -21.06 -20.03 -13.40
C ASP A 16 -21.79 -18.72 -13.10
N ARG A 17 -21.50 -17.71 -13.94
CA ARG A 17 -22.51 -17.13 -14.86
C ARG A 17 -21.88 -16.19 -15.89
N THR A 18 -22.48 -16.25 -17.07
CA THR A 18 -22.12 -15.67 -18.36
C THR A 18 -22.73 -14.28 -18.62
N ASN A 19 -22.32 -13.71 -19.76
CA ASN A 19 -22.96 -12.66 -20.58
C ASN A 19 -22.76 -11.20 -20.15
N SER A 20 -22.71 -10.19 -21.02
CA SER A 20 -22.44 -9.99 -22.47
C SER A 20 -22.74 -8.50 -22.71
N ASP A 21 -21.94 -7.84 -23.56
CA ASP A 21 -22.18 -6.63 -24.35
C ASP A 21 -23.21 -5.56 -23.93
N SER A 22 -22.78 -4.28 -23.96
CA SER A 22 -23.39 -3.29 -24.87
C SER A 22 -22.65 -1.94 -24.88
N ASP A 23 -22.33 -1.53 -26.11
CA ASP A 23 -21.98 -0.20 -26.57
C ASP A 23 -23.00 0.87 -26.17
N ILE A 24 -22.52 2.06 -25.74
CA ILE A 24 -23.22 3.34 -25.94
C ILE A 24 -22.21 4.41 -26.36
N SER A 25 -22.28 4.79 -27.63
CA SER A 25 -21.73 6.03 -28.18
C SER A 25 -22.51 7.25 -27.69
N ARG A 26 -21.83 8.36 -27.35
CA ARG A 26 -22.33 9.73 -27.61
C ARG A 26 -21.21 10.78 -27.53
N THR A 27 -21.22 11.61 -28.57
CA THR A 27 -20.37 12.75 -28.88
C THR A 27 -20.56 13.94 -27.94
N SER A 28 -19.50 14.73 -27.69
CA SER A 28 -19.39 16.15 -28.10
C SER A 28 -18.57 17.04 -27.15
N SER A 29 -17.89 17.99 -27.79
CA SER A 29 -17.34 19.25 -27.28
C SER A 29 -16.05 19.19 -26.44
N ALA A 30 -14.98 19.61 -27.11
CA ALA A 30 -13.74 20.05 -26.53
C ALA A 30 -13.98 21.25 -25.59
N ASN A 31 -13.56 21.11 -24.34
CA ASN A 31 -13.20 22.23 -23.48
C ASN A 31 -11.80 21.94 -22.92
N THR A 32 -10.83 22.65 -23.46
CA THR A 32 -9.44 22.63 -23.03
C THR A 32 -9.34 23.27 -21.64
N PHE A 33 -9.06 22.46 -20.63
CA PHE A 33 -8.64 22.91 -19.29
C PHE A 33 -7.16 22.60 -19.09
N PRO A 34 -6.36 23.49 -18.47
CA PRO A 34 -4.92 23.32 -18.34
C PRO A 34 -4.55 22.34 -17.21
N ALA A 35 -3.46 21.61 -17.44
CA ALA A 35 -2.74 20.72 -16.52
C ALA A 35 -3.50 19.49 -16.00
N ALA A 36 -3.55 18.45 -16.84
CA ALA A 36 -3.79 17.09 -16.38
C ALA A 36 -2.74 16.72 -15.31
N LEU A 37 -3.20 16.49 -14.08
CA LEU A 37 -2.45 15.76 -13.06
C LEU A 37 -2.24 14.34 -13.58
N VAL A 38 -1.06 14.07 -14.14
CA VAL A 38 -0.62 12.71 -14.44
C VAL A 38 -0.42 12.02 -13.09
N PHE A 39 -1.39 11.20 -12.68
CA PHE A 39 -1.25 10.28 -11.56
C PHE A 39 -0.51 9.06 -12.07
N ASP A 40 0.80 9.05 -11.84
CA ASP A 40 1.65 7.91 -12.08
C ASP A 40 1.50 6.94 -10.89
N SER A 41 1.06 5.71 -11.15
CA SER A 41 0.88 4.64 -10.15
C SER A 41 2.19 4.18 -9.51
N GLU A 42 3.32 4.68 -9.98
CA GLU A 42 4.68 4.29 -9.57
C GLU A 42 5.33 5.29 -8.59
N THR A 43 4.56 6.22 -8.01
CA THR A 43 5.13 7.29 -7.17
C THR A 43 4.59 7.28 -5.74
N ILE A 44 5.52 7.30 -4.76
CA ILE A 44 5.19 7.51 -3.35
C ILE A 44 5.25 9.01 -3.03
N ILE A 45 4.11 9.55 -2.62
CA ILE A 45 3.92 10.98 -2.34
C ILE A 45 3.63 11.15 -0.86
N LEU A 46 4.38 12.03 -0.19
CA LEU A 46 4.05 12.45 1.17
C LEU A 46 3.41 13.84 1.18
N PHE A 47 2.53 14.03 2.15
CA PHE A 47 1.98 15.33 2.51
C PHE A 47 2.52 15.70 3.90
N ALA A 48 3.05 16.92 4.05
CA ALA A 48 3.57 17.41 5.32
C ALA A 48 2.63 18.46 5.92
N ARG A 49 2.37 18.38 7.24
CA ARG A 49 1.76 19.49 7.99
C ARG A 49 2.87 20.33 8.63
N PRO A 50 2.95 21.64 8.36
CA PRO A 50 4.03 22.48 8.91
C PRO A 50 3.95 22.70 10.44
N HIS A 51 2.79 22.50 11.09
CA HIS A 51 2.59 22.82 12.52
C HIS A 51 2.26 21.62 13.43
N LEU A 52 2.35 20.38 12.93
CA LEU A 52 2.09 19.19 13.73
C LEU A 52 3.31 18.25 13.64
N LYS A 53 3.81 17.76 14.78
CA LYS A 53 4.83 16.66 14.84
C LYS A 53 4.30 15.32 14.30
N ILE A 54 3.22 15.32 13.54
CA ILE A 54 2.50 14.13 13.07
C ILE A 54 2.58 14.15 11.55
N ARG A 55 3.34 13.20 11.01
CA ARG A 55 3.40 12.90 9.58
C ARG A 55 2.27 11.89 9.30
N PHE A 56 1.29 12.29 8.50
CA PHE A 56 0.28 11.37 7.98
C PHE A 56 0.84 10.77 6.71
N PHE A 57 0.94 9.44 6.68
CA PHE A 57 1.41 8.69 5.52
C PHE A 57 0.16 8.18 4.79
N PHE A 58 -0.12 8.72 3.62
CA PHE A 58 -1.17 8.20 2.72
C PHE A 58 -0.50 7.68 1.46
N LEU A 59 -0.77 6.43 1.11
CA LEU A 59 -0.47 5.92 -0.22
C LEU A 59 -1.77 5.96 -1.01
N ILE A 60 -1.73 6.63 -2.16
CA ILE A 60 -2.80 6.61 -3.14
C ILE A 60 -2.49 5.44 -4.05
N CYS A 61 -3.11 4.29 -3.81
CA CYS A 61 -3.28 3.26 -4.81
C CYS A 61 -4.78 3.12 -5.07
N LEU A 62 -5.16 3.18 -6.36
CA LEU A 62 -6.49 3.33 -6.96
C LEU A 62 -7.03 4.76 -7.07
N ALA A 63 -7.50 5.07 -8.29
CA ALA A 63 -7.96 6.35 -8.81
C ALA A 63 -9.26 6.90 -8.19
N LEU A 64 -9.46 6.79 -6.88
CA LEU A 64 -10.60 7.39 -6.19
C LEU A 64 -10.12 7.95 -4.86
N ILE A 65 -10.01 9.28 -4.79
CA ILE A 65 -10.68 10.17 -3.83
C ILE A 65 -10.18 11.57 -4.15
N SER A 66 -10.86 12.22 -5.09
CA SER A 66 -11.16 13.63 -4.93
C SER A 66 -12.24 13.73 -3.85
N THR A 67 -11.96 14.52 -2.81
CA THR A 67 -12.93 15.01 -1.80
C THR A 67 -13.30 14.05 -0.67
N PHE A 68 -12.58 14.15 0.46
CA PHE A 68 -13.15 13.75 1.76
C PHE A 68 -14.03 14.89 2.29
N PHE A 69 -15.35 14.74 2.18
CA PHE A 69 -16.31 15.50 2.99
C PHE A 69 -16.51 14.75 4.31
N LEU A 70 -15.85 15.17 5.39
CA LEU A 70 -16.25 14.74 6.74
C LEU A 70 -17.51 15.53 7.15
N HIS A 71 -18.67 14.89 7.05
CA HIS A 71 -19.89 15.35 7.68
C HIS A 71 -19.93 14.84 9.13
N THR A 72 -19.38 15.62 10.07
CA THR A 72 -19.79 15.53 11.47
C THR A 72 -20.24 16.91 11.94
N LYS A 73 -21.47 16.96 12.46
CA LYS A 73 -22.09 18.19 12.96
C LYS A 73 -21.25 18.77 14.11
N LYS A 74 -21.01 20.09 14.05
CA LYS A 74 -20.35 20.96 15.05
C LYS A 74 -18.84 20.73 15.28
N ARG A 75 -18.03 21.16 14.30
CA ARG A 75 -16.84 22.05 14.41
C ARG A 75 -15.97 21.84 13.15
N ARG A 76 -16.03 22.78 12.20
CA ARG A 76 -15.26 22.72 10.94
C ARG A 76 -13.78 23.00 11.22
N LEU A 77 -12.99 21.95 11.40
CA LEU A 77 -11.56 22.04 11.09
C LEU A 77 -11.39 21.55 9.65
N CYS A 78 -11.43 22.47 8.69
CA CYS A 78 -11.01 22.17 7.32
C CYS A 78 -9.50 21.95 7.34
N VAL A 79 -9.06 20.71 7.22
CA VAL A 79 -7.63 20.40 7.16
C VAL A 79 -7.22 20.42 5.69
N CYS A 80 -6.52 21.47 5.27
CA CYS A 80 -5.80 21.46 4.01
C CYS A 80 -4.50 20.68 4.20
N LEU A 81 -4.35 19.56 3.48
CA LEU A 81 -3.04 18.94 3.27
C LEU A 81 -2.22 19.87 2.37
N ALA A 82 -0.99 20.20 2.77
CA ALA A 82 -0.09 21.09 2.03
C ALA A 82 1.27 20.40 1.82
N ASN A 83 2.18 21.06 1.07
CA ASN A 83 3.56 20.63 0.89
C ASN A 83 3.71 19.19 0.35
N ARG A 84 3.00 18.91 -0.75
CA ARG A 84 3.14 17.65 -1.49
C ARG A 84 4.59 17.51 -1.96
N ARG A 85 5.24 16.40 -1.62
CA ARG A 85 6.59 16.06 -2.09
C ARG A 85 6.65 14.61 -2.53
N VAL A 86 7.30 14.36 -3.67
CA VAL A 86 7.69 13.02 -4.08
C VAL A 86 8.84 12.56 -3.19
N VAL A 87 8.65 11.43 -2.52
CA VAL A 87 9.67 10.87 -1.63
C VAL A 87 10.45 9.77 -2.30
N TYR A 88 9.77 8.92 -3.06
CA TYR A 88 10.39 7.82 -3.77
C TYR A 88 9.62 7.56 -5.05
N ARG A 89 10.35 7.30 -6.13
CA ARG A 89 9.80 6.84 -7.40
C ARG A 89 10.22 5.40 -7.56
N MET A 90 9.24 4.52 -7.76
CA MET A 90 9.48 3.10 -7.95
C MET A 90 10.34 2.89 -9.20
N LYS A 91 11.29 1.97 -9.11
CA LYS A 91 12.10 1.54 -10.25
C LYS A 91 11.40 0.40 -10.98
N GLU A 92 11.81 0.19 -12.23
CA GLU A 92 11.34 -0.96 -13.01
C GLU A 92 11.58 -2.27 -12.24
N GLY A 93 10.55 -3.12 -12.20
CA GLY A 93 10.57 -4.39 -11.46
C GLY A 93 10.39 -4.29 -9.94
N GLU A 94 10.24 -3.09 -9.37
CA GLU A 94 9.88 -2.95 -7.95
C GLU A 94 8.39 -3.17 -7.70
N GLY A 95 7.56 -3.16 -8.74
CA GLY A 95 6.11 -3.30 -8.63
C GLY A 95 5.43 -1.98 -8.23
N LEU A 96 4.19 -2.09 -7.76
CA LEU A 96 3.36 -0.95 -7.36
C LEU A 96 3.36 -0.82 -5.84
N PRO A 97 3.50 0.39 -5.29
CA PRO A 97 3.40 0.56 -3.85
C PRO A 97 1.94 0.29 -3.40
N ASP A 98 1.77 -0.36 -2.26
CA ASP A 98 0.46 -0.70 -1.68
C ASP A 98 0.38 -0.29 -0.18
N GLY A 99 0.28 -1.21 0.76
CA GLY A 99 0.30 -0.87 2.19
C GLY A 99 1.67 -0.38 2.66
N MET A 100 1.68 0.50 3.66
CA MET A 100 2.93 0.99 4.27
C MET A 100 2.80 1.21 5.78
N THR A 101 3.94 1.24 6.45
CA THR A 101 4.08 1.59 7.86
C THR A 101 5.36 2.39 8.09
N THR A 102 5.59 2.82 9.34
CA THR A 102 6.82 3.50 9.74
C THR A 102 7.48 2.84 10.93
N ASP A 103 8.81 2.90 10.97
CA ASP A 103 9.57 2.51 12.15
C ASP A 103 9.71 3.66 13.18
N VAL A 104 10.40 3.38 14.28
CA VAL A 104 10.69 4.37 15.35
C VAL A 104 11.57 5.53 14.87
N ASP A 105 12.37 5.34 13.82
CA ASP A 105 13.23 6.37 13.24
C ASP A 105 12.47 7.25 12.22
N GLY A 106 11.20 6.94 11.97
CA GLY A 106 10.35 7.66 11.04
C GLY A 106 10.65 7.35 9.57
N ARG A 107 11.29 6.22 9.29
CA ARG A 107 11.53 5.70 7.94
C ARG A 107 10.32 4.89 7.47
N LEU A 108 10.16 4.78 6.15
CA LEU A 108 9.02 4.15 5.52
C LEU A 108 9.30 2.68 5.20
N TRP A 109 8.35 1.81 5.52
CA TRP A 109 8.32 0.42 5.06
C TRP A 109 7.12 0.26 4.15
N VAL A 110 7.34 -0.11 2.88
CA VAL A 110 6.32 -0.08 1.82
C VAL A 110 6.23 -1.44 1.16
N ALA A 111 5.05 -2.06 1.22
CA ALA A 111 4.72 -3.27 0.48
C ALA A 111 4.63 -2.97 -1.02
N CYS A 112 5.18 -3.87 -1.84
CA CYS A 112 5.20 -3.70 -3.28
C CYS A 112 4.39 -4.80 -3.98
N TYR A 113 3.20 -4.45 -4.42
CA TYR A 113 2.30 -5.32 -5.17
C TYR A 113 2.91 -5.65 -6.55
N ASN A 114 2.87 -6.92 -6.94
CA ASN A 114 3.61 -7.48 -8.08
C ASN A 114 5.15 -7.35 -8.00
N GLY A 115 5.70 -6.78 -6.92
CA GLY A 115 7.16 -6.64 -6.72
C GLY A 115 7.77 -7.72 -5.85
N GLY A 116 6.94 -8.48 -5.11
CA GLY A 116 7.34 -9.54 -4.20
C GLY A 116 8.29 -9.10 -3.09
N ARG A 117 8.10 -7.89 -2.57
CA ARG A 117 9.00 -7.29 -1.59
C ARG A 117 8.32 -6.26 -0.69
N VAL A 118 9.01 -5.95 0.39
CA VAL A 118 8.84 -4.69 1.14
C VAL A 118 10.14 -3.89 1.01
N ILE A 119 10.03 -2.60 0.70
CA ILE A 119 11.18 -1.69 0.65
C ILE A 119 11.20 -0.75 1.84
N HIS A 120 12.40 -0.46 2.34
CA HIS A 120 12.66 0.45 3.45
C HIS A 120 13.29 1.73 2.90
N ILE A 121 12.66 2.88 3.11
CA ILE A 121 13.04 4.17 2.50
C ILE A 121 13.23 5.22 3.59
N ASP A 122 14.31 6.00 3.51
CA ASP A 122 14.44 7.24 4.26
C ASP A 122 13.64 8.35 3.55
N PRO A 123 12.53 8.83 4.14
CA PRO A 123 11.71 9.83 3.50
C PRO A 123 12.38 11.20 3.40
N THR A 124 13.42 11.47 4.20
CA THR A 124 14.13 12.76 4.22
C THR A 124 15.04 12.89 3.01
N THR A 125 15.82 11.84 2.72
CA THR A 125 16.77 11.80 1.60
C THR A 125 16.15 11.23 0.32
N GLY A 126 15.07 10.45 0.43
CA GLY A 126 14.49 9.71 -0.70
C GLY A 126 15.27 8.46 -1.08
N VAL A 127 16.21 8.02 -0.23
CA VAL A 127 17.06 6.86 -0.48
C VAL A 127 16.39 5.59 0.04
N GLN A 128 16.39 4.54 -0.78
CA GLN A 128 16.04 3.19 -0.36
C GLN A 128 17.21 2.59 0.43
N LEU A 129 16.95 2.22 1.69
CA LEU A 129 17.93 1.72 2.65
C LEU A 129 18.05 0.19 2.61
N GLN A 130 16.95 -0.51 2.40
CA GLN A 130 16.90 -1.97 2.45
C GLN A 130 15.73 -2.53 1.62
N THR A 131 15.88 -3.76 1.16
CA THR A 131 14.81 -4.57 0.56
C THR A 131 14.64 -5.86 1.34
N VAL A 132 13.38 -6.24 1.60
CA VAL A 132 13.00 -7.56 2.10
C VAL A 132 12.25 -8.27 0.99
N SER A 133 12.87 -9.29 0.40
CA SER A 133 12.23 -10.12 -0.64
C SER A 133 11.34 -11.19 -0.01
N LEU A 134 10.17 -11.44 -0.58
CA LEU A 134 9.22 -12.46 -0.16
C LEU A 134 9.03 -13.50 -1.28
N PRO A 135 8.69 -14.77 -0.94
CA PRO A 135 8.49 -15.84 -1.93
C PRO A 135 7.11 -15.78 -2.60
N VAL A 136 6.55 -14.58 -2.76
CA VAL A 136 5.24 -14.30 -3.36
C VAL A 136 5.31 -12.95 -4.07
N THR A 137 4.63 -12.77 -5.20
CA THR A 137 4.71 -11.54 -6.00
C THR A 137 3.79 -10.44 -5.49
N LYS A 138 2.59 -10.79 -4.99
CA LYS A 138 1.53 -9.86 -4.60
C LYS A 138 1.60 -9.52 -3.12
N VAL A 139 2.61 -8.76 -2.71
CA VAL A 139 2.76 -8.26 -1.34
C VAL A 139 1.89 -7.01 -1.16
N THR A 140 0.94 -7.05 -0.23
CA THR A 140 -0.15 -6.05 -0.16
C THR A 140 0.00 -5.05 0.97
N SER A 141 0.50 -5.44 2.14
CA SER A 141 0.65 -4.51 3.26
C SER A 141 1.67 -5.01 4.28
N CYS A 142 2.09 -4.13 5.19
CA CYS A 142 2.95 -4.49 6.29
C CYS A 142 2.69 -3.65 7.55
N CYS A 143 2.96 -4.24 8.71
CA CYS A 143 2.94 -3.54 9.99
C CYS A 143 3.95 -4.18 10.96
N PHE A 144 4.47 -3.40 11.88
CA PHE A 144 5.28 -3.94 12.97
C PHE A 144 4.40 -4.50 14.09
N GLY A 145 4.88 -5.57 14.72
CA GLY A 145 4.23 -6.25 15.82
C GLY A 145 5.20 -7.15 16.59
N GLY A 146 4.65 -8.11 17.33
CA GLY A 146 5.40 -8.86 18.32
C GLY A 146 5.52 -8.11 19.65
N PRO A 147 6.08 -8.74 20.71
CA PRO A 147 6.08 -8.19 22.07
C PRO A 147 6.73 -6.82 22.21
N ASP A 148 7.71 -6.50 21.36
CA ASP A 148 8.48 -5.26 21.38
C ASP A 148 8.48 -4.53 20.03
N PHE A 149 7.54 -4.86 19.13
CA PHE A 149 7.44 -4.30 17.78
C PHE A 149 8.69 -4.52 16.89
N SER A 150 9.51 -5.55 17.16
CA SER A 150 10.68 -5.89 16.32
C SER A 150 10.36 -6.71 15.06
N ASP A 151 9.15 -7.27 14.99
CA ASP A 151 8.77 -8.20 13.93
C ASP A 151 7.89 -7.47 12.91
N LEU A 152 8.23 -7.54 11.63
CA LEU A 152 7.41 -6.99 10.55
C LEU A 152 6.48 -8.07 10.01
N PHE A 153 5.18 -7.89 10.23
CA PHE A 153 4.15 -8.72 9.63
C PHE A 153 3.81 -8.19 8.24
N VAL A 154 3.71 -9.08 7.26
CA VAL A 154 3.51 -8.73 5.86
C VAL A 154 2.38 -9.59 5.29
N THR A 155 1.37 -8.95 4.70
CA THR A 155 0.27 -9.65 4.03
C THR A 155 0.53 -9.79 2.53
N SER A 156 -0.04 -10.83 1.95
CA SER A 156 -0.01 -11.05 0.50
C SER A 156 -1.37 -11.44 -0.04
N ALA A 157 -1.54 -11.39 -1.36
CA ALA A 157 -2.76 -11.82 -2.05
C ALA A 157 -2.47 -12.99 -3.01
N SER A 158 -3.45 -13.89 -3.14
CA SER A 158 -3.48 -14.91 -4.19
C SER A 158 -4.52 -14.61 -5.28
N LEU A 159 -5.34 -13.58 -5.07
CA LEU A 159 -6.38 -13.18 -6.01
C LEU A 159 -5.76 -12.74 -7.34
N GLY A 160 -6.34 -13.22 -8.44
CA GLY A 160 -5.87 -12.94 -9.80
C GLY A 160 -4.56 -13.63 -10.17
N LEU A 161 -4.08 -14.61 -9.39
CA LEU A 161 -3.09 -15.57 -9.87
C LEU A 161 -3.79 -16.73 -10.57
N ASP A 162 -3.24 -17.17 -11.71
CA ASP A 162 -3.70 -18.38 -12.38
C ASP A 162 -3.23 -19.66 -11.67
N GLN A 163 -3.63 -20.83 -12.19
CA GLN A 163 -3.30 -22.10 -11.56
C GLN A 163 -1.80 -22.43 -11.62
N SER A 164 -1.11 -22.01 -12.68
CA SER A 164 0.33 -22.20 -12.84
C SER A 164 1.09 -21.33 -11.84
N GLU A 165 0.74 -20.05 -11.75
CA GLU A 165 1.35 -19.09 -10.82
C GLU A 165 1.14 -19.48 -9.36
N LYS A 166 -0.08 -19.93 -8.99
CA LYS A 166 -0.36 -20.46 -7.65
C LYS A 166 0.49 -21.68 -7.32
N SER A 167 0.78 -22.52 -8.32
CA SER A 167 1.63 -23.71 -8.14
C SER A 167 3.10 -23.32 -7.94
N GLN A 168 3.57 -22.24 -8.59
CA GLN A 168 4.92 -21.69 -8.39
C GLN A 168 5.05 -20.89 -7.08
N GLN A 169 3.94 -20.35 -6.57
CA GLN A 169 3.91 -19.51 -5.37
C GLN A 169 2.89 -20.07 -4.37
N PRO A 170 3.13 -21.27 -3.79
CA PRO A 170 2.17 -21.94 -2.93
C PRO A 170 1.84 -21.17 -1.64
N LEU A 171 2.67 -20.19 -1.27
CA LEU A 171 2.49 -19.32 -0.10
C LEU A 171 1.72 -18.02 -0.43
N ALA A 172 1.29 -17.82 -1.68
CA ALA A 172 0.53 -16.63 -2.06
C ALA A 172 -0.80 -16.57 -1.29
N GLY A 173 -1.09 -15.40 -0.72
CA GLY A 173 -2.26 -15.20 0.16
C GLY A 173 -1.97 -15.39 1.64
N ASN A 174 -0.80 -15.93 2.01
CA ASN A 174 -0.42 -16.08 3.42
C ASN A 174 0.05 -14.74 4.02
N THR A 175 0.11 -14.73 5.36
CA THR A 175 0.79 -13.70 6.13
C THR A 175 2.18 -14.20 6.56
N PHE A 176 3.16 -13.31 6.40
CA PHE A 176 4.56 -13.56 6.71
C PHE A 176 4.97 -12.76 7.95
N ARG A 177 5.89 -13.30 8.73
CA ARG A 177 6.56 -12.62 9.83
C ARG A 177 8.04 -12.52 9.51
N VAL A 178 8.55 -11.31 9.43
CA VAL A 178 9.95 -11.01 9.13
C VAL A 178 10.64 -10.51 10.39
N ARG A 179 11.76 -11.15 10.73
CA ARG A 179 12.55 -10.92 11.95
C ARG A 179 13.98 -10.54 11.64
N GLY A 180 14.61 -9.85 12.59
CA GLY A 180 16.02 -9.48 12.51
C GLY A 180 16.27 -8.30 11.58
N LEU A 181 15.32 -7.36 11.49
CA LEU A 181 15.46 -6.16 10.66
C LEU A 181 16.33 -5.07 11.29
N GLY A 182 16.70 -5.23 12.58
CA GLY A 182 17.53 -4.26 13.31
C GLY A 182 16.82 -2.94 13.66
N VAL A 183 15.52 -2.85 13.41
CA VAL A 183 14.67 -1.70 13.74
C VAL A 183 13.39 -2.17 14.43
N LYS A 184 12.68 -1.24 15.07
CA LYS A 184 11.38 -1.48 15.72
C LYS A 184 10.32 -0.57 15.14
N GLY A 185 9.07 -1.01 15.19
CA GLY A 185 7.92 -0.17 14.89
C GLY A 185 7.37 0.57 16.07
N GLN A 186 6.18 1.15 15.86
CA GLN A 186 5.42 1.87 16.87
C GLN A 186 4.06 1.21 17.10
N PRO A 187 3.48 1.34 18.30
CA PRO A 187 2.10 0.91 18.55
C PRO A 187 1.12 1.59 17.61
N SER A 188 0.17 0.80 17.08
CA SER A 188 -0.96 1.34 16.33
C SER A 188 -1.78 2.29 17.19
N ARG A 189 -2.24 3.39 16.59
CA ARG A 189 -3.16 4.31 17.27
C ARG A 189 -4.55 3.72 17.29
N SER A 190 -5.22 3.81 18.43
CA SER A 190 -6.63 3.46 18.55
C SER A 190 -7.51 4.55 17.94
N PHE A 191 -8.62 4.13 17.33
CA PHE A 191 -9.69 5.04 16.92
C PHE A 191 -10.32 5.69 18.16
N ILE A 192 -10.60 7.00 18.11
CA ILE A 192 -11.00 7.80 19.28
C ILE A 192 -12.49 8.21 19.32
N GLY A 193 -13.30 7.81 18.32
CA GLY A 193 -14.72 8.19 18.23
C GLY A 193 -14.98 9.41 17.37
#